data_AF-A0A0C2SRK3-F1
#
_entry.id   AF-A0A0C2SRK3-F1
#
_cell.length_a   1.000
_cell.length_b   1.000
_cell.length_c   1.000
_cell.angle_alpha   90.00
_cell.angle_beta   90.00
_cell.angle_gamma   90.00
#
_symmetry.space_group_name_H-M   'P 1'
#
loop_
_entity.id
_entity.type
_entity.pdbx_description
1 polymer ?
#
loop_
_entity_poly.entity_id
_entity_poly.type
_entity_poly.pdbx_seq_one_letter_code
_entity_poly.pdbx_strand_id
1 'polypeptide(L)'
;MTAKEHNFSGALATWKDINLGELQSTLDTQSIEIVDNQKESVLARKALLEQTKEFKKISDAEKLVVFKGLLKAYQTEIDNLTKRSKTSENAFLNVYKVFAEAPDPYPLLEAAVDQAIKVAEAIEHEAELQRVREENVELRKRINDLTSLESAKRKLDVRIVQLEQKMEDMVQEKVLQRENELKATYDERLRNYEEREQDLQRQVELTRNQLRDLRMSHESNQAKLLDHSQRQDQESIAKLAEMDMVVSDLERASSRVATVERRNELLRAEIEAIRSGNETSDRVRSLESQVLELEAEVERLSASLESHKIYASEAQLLSSRKIEELSREISKKVPHQS
;
A
#
# COMPACT_ATOMS: atom_id res chain seq x y z
N MET A 1 17.59 100.16 -22.68
CA MET A 1 16.90 101.18 -23.50
C MET A 1 15.41 100.95 -23.31
N THR A 2 14.83 101.68 -22.37
CA THR A 2 13.42 101.57 -21.99
C THR A 2 12.61 102.34 -23.03
N ALA A 3 12.11 101.62 -24.03
CA ALA A 3 11.06 102.13 -24.90
C ALA A 3 9.94 102.62 -23.99
N LYS A 4 9.63 103.92 -24.05
CA LYS A 4 8.49 104.48 -23.35
C LYS A 4 7.29 103.63 -23.74
N GLU A 5 6.69 102.95 -22.76
CA GLU A 5 5.30 102.51 -22.83
C GLU A 5 4.47 103.76 -23.11
N HIS A 6 4.37 104.13 -24.37
CA HIS A 6 3.40 105.11 -24.82
C HIS A 6 2.06 104.46 -24.58
N ASN A 7 1.49 104.75 -23.40
CA ASN A 7 0.18 104.38 -22.89
C ASN A 7 -0.74 103.86 -24.02
N PHE A 8 -0.70 102.55 -24.29
CA PHE A 8 -1.36 101.92 -25.44
C PHE A 8 -2.85 102.25 -25.49
N SER A 9 -3.48 102.31 -24.32
CA SER A 9 -4.86 102.73 -24.15
C SER A 9 -5.07 104.19 -24.54
N GLY A 10 -4.15 105.08 -24.16
CA GLY A 10 -4.18 106.49 -24.56
C GLY A 10 -3.97 106.66 -26.06
N ALA A 11 -3.03 105.92 -26.65
CA ALA A 11 -2.78 105.97 -28.09
C ALA A 11 -3.96 105.45 -28.91
N LEU A 12 -4.58 104.36 -28.46
CA LEU A 12 -5.81 103.83 -29.08
C LEU A 12 -6.96 104.84 -28.97
N ALA A 13 -7.09 105.53 -27.83
CA ALA A 13 -8.09 106.57 -27.66
C ALA A 13 -7.84 107.74 -28.62
N THR A 14 -6.60 108.20 -28.76
CA THR A 14 -6.24 109.25 -29.74
C THR A 14 -6.58 108.84 -31.16
N TRP A 15 -6.21 107.63 -31.60
CA TRP A 15 -6.54 107.15 -32.96
C TRP A 15 -8.05 106.96 -33.19
N LYS A 16 -8.80 106.65 -32.14
CA LYS A 16 -10.26 106.62 -32.17
C LYS A 16 -10.86 108.01 -32.33
N ASP A 17 -10.35 108.99 -31.60
CA ASP A 17 -10.81 110.39 -31.64
C ASP A 17 -10.43 111.09 -32.96
N ILE A 18 -9.28 110.75 -33.53
CA ILE A 18 -8.87 111.19 -34.88
C ILE A 18 -9.88 110.75 -35.94
N ASN A 19 -10.51 109.59 -35.73
CA ASN A 19 -11.51 109.01 -36.63
C ASN A 19 -11.10 109.12 -38.10
N LEU A 20 -10.09 108.34 -38.50
CA LEU A 20 -9.47 108.45 -39.83
C LEU A 20 -10.47 108.44 -41.00
N GLY A 21 -11.59 107.72 -40.86
CA GLY A 21 -12.63 107.70 -41.88
C GLY A 21 -13.33 109.06 -42.07
N GLU A 22 -13.63 109.76 -40.98
CA GLU A 22 -14.23 111.09 -41.03
C GLU A 22 -13.23 112.16 -41.50
N LEU A 23 -11.99 112.07 -41.03
CA LEU A 23 -10.90 112.94 -41.50
C LEU A 23 -10.68 112.80 -43.01
N GLN A 24 -10.67 111.56 -43.53
CA GLN A 24 -10.55 111.29 -44.96
C GLN A 24 -11.71 111.91 -45.75
N SER A 25 -12.95 111.73 -45.30
CA SER A 25 -14.13 112.32 -45.97
C SER A 25 -14.08 113.85 -46.00
N THR A 26 -13.61 114.47 -44.92
CA THR A 26 -13.41 115.92 -44.85
C THR A 26 -12.33 116.38 -45.84
N LEU A 27 -11.22 115.64 -45.92
CA LEU A 27 -10.13 115.93 -46.85
C LEU A 27 -10.52 115.75 -48.31
N ASP A 28 -11.35 114.75 -48.62
CA ASP A 28 -11.89 114.55 -49.97
C ASP A 28 -12.73 115.77 -50.39
N THR A 29 -13.57 116.28 -49.49
CA THR A 29 -14.38 117.48 -49.74
C THR A 29 -13.52 118.73 -49.97
N GLN A 30 -12.51 118.94 -49.10
CA GLN A 30 -11.58 120.06 -49.23
C GLN A 30 -10.74 119.95 -50.50
N SER A 31 -10.36 118.74 -50.91
CA SER A 31 -9.59 118.50 -52.13
C SER A 31 -10.38 118.87 -53.37
N ILE A 32 -11.68 118.52 -53.41
CA ILE A 32 -12.58 118.94 -54.50
C ILE A 32 -12.66 120.46 -54.56
N GLU A 33 -12.86 121.12 -53.42
CA GLU A 33 -12.93 122.59 -53.35
C GLU A 33 -11.64 123.25 -53.85
N ILE A 34 -10.47 122.72 -53.46
CA ILE A 34 -9.17 123.23 -53.93
C ILE A 34 -9.02 123.07 -55.44
N VAL A 35 -9.43 121.92 -56.00
CA VAL A 35 -9.39 121.67 -57.44
C VAL A 35 -10.32 122.62 -58.20
N ASP A 36 -11.53 122.85 -57.70
CA ASP A 36 -12.47 123.78 -58.35
C ASP A 36 -11.98 125.22 -58.25
N ASN A 37 -11.44 125.63 -57.11
CA ASN A 37 -10.74 126.91 -56.93
C ASN A 37 -9.57 127.07 -57.93
N GLN A 38 -8.82 126.01 -58.23
CA GLN A 38 -7.76 126.05 -59.25
C GLN A 38 -8.34 126.28 -60.66
N LYS A 39 -9.42 125.59 -61.02
CA LYS A 39 -10.09 125.78 -62.33
C LYS A 39 -10.62 127.20 -62.48
N GLU A 40 -11.31 127.72 -61.46
CA GLU A 40 -11.86 129.07 -61.45
C GLU A 40 -10.78 130.13 -61.65
N SER A 41 -9.63 129.98 -61.00
CA SER A 41 -8.51 130.91 -61.15
C SER A 41 -7.94 130.96 -62.57
N VAL A 42 -7.85 129.81 -63.24
CA VAL A 42 -7.38 129.77 -64.63
C VAL A 42 -8.36 130.53 -65.53
N LEU A 43 -9.67 130.33 -65.33
CA LEU A 43 -10.71 131.02 -66.09
C LEU A 43 -10.72 132.53 -65.79
N ALA A 44 -10.69 132.92 -64.52
CA ALA A 44 -10.69 134.32 -64.09
C ALA A 44 -9.45 135.07 -64.59
N ARG A 45 -8.26 134.46 -64.50
CA ARG A 45 -7.02 135.03 -65.04
C ARG A 45 -7.09 135.21 -66.55
N LYS A 46 -7.66 134.25 -67.28
CA LYS A 46 -7.86 134.36 -68.74
C LYS A 46 -8.84 135.49 -69.08
N ALA A 47 -9.94 135.60 -68.35
CA ALA A 47 -10.93 136.68 -68.53
C ALA A 47 -10.33 138.07 -68.28
N LEU A 48 -9.57 138.23 -67.19
CA LEU A 48 -8.85 139.48 -66.89
C LEU A 48 -7.86 139.87 -67.98
N LEU A 49 -7.13 138.89 -68.51
CA LEU A 49 -6.17 139.12 -69.59
C LEU A 49 -6.85 139.60 -70.87
N GLU A 50 -8.00 139.04 -71.22
CA GLU A 50 -8.78 139.51 -72.38
C GLU A 50 -9.38 140.91 -72.14
N GLN A 51 -10.00 141.17 -70.98
CA GLN A 51 -10.49 142.51 -70.62
C GLN A 51 -9.37 143.56 -70.65
N THR A 52 -8.18 143.20 -70.22
CA THR A 52 -7.00 144.09 -70.26
C THR A 52 -6.53 144.36 -71.68
N LYS A 53 -6.59 143.35 -72.58
CA LYS A 53 -6.29 143.55 -74.01
C LYS A 53 -7.32 144.44 -74.68
N GLU A 54 -8.61 144.25 -74.39
CA GLU A 54 -9.70 145.07 -74.93
C GLU A 54 -9.57 146.52 -74.46
N PHE A 55 -9.34 146.74 -73.17
CA PHE A 55 -9.09 148.08 -72.61
C PHE A 55 -7.97 148.84 -73.32
N LYS A 56 -6.90 148.15 -73.73
CA LYS A 56 -5.79 148.75 -74.49
C LYS A 56 -6.18 149.22 -75.90
N LYS A 57 -7.21 148.63 -76.52
CA LYS A 57 -7.64 148.92 -77.90
C LYS A 57 -8.66 150.06 -78.00
N ILE A 58 -9.23 150.48 -76.87
CA ILE A 58 -10.28 151.50 -76.80
C ILE A 58 -9.68 152.92 -76.85
N SER A 59 -10.46 153.93 -77.28
CA SER A 59 -10.04 155.33 -77.30
C SER A 59 -9.89 155.94 -75.90
N ASP A 60 -9.08 157.00 -75.74
CA ASP A 60 -8.80 157.57 -74.41
C ASP A 60 -10.04 158.15 -73.70
N ALA A 61 -11.02 158.65 -74.47
CA ALA A 61 -12.29 159.14 -73.92
C ALA A 61 -13.15 157.99 -73.32
N GLU A 62 -13.13 156.82 -73.97
CA GLU A 62 -13.89 155.64 -73.56
C GLU A 62 -13.17 154.81 -72.47
N LYS A 63 -11.83 154.89 -72.40
CA LYS A 63 -11.04 154.24 -71.33
C LYS A 63 -11.47 154.68 -69.94
N LEU A 64 -11.73 155.97 -69.72
CA LEU A 64 -12.19 156.47 -68.41
C LEU A 64 -13.51 155.83 -67.96
N VAL A 65 -14.38 155.46 -68.89
CA VAL A 65 -15.67 154.82 -68.61
C VAL A 65 -15.49 153.35 -68.19
N VAL A 66 -14.61 152.60 -68.86
CA VAL A 66 -14.41 151.16 -68.64
C VAL A 66 -13.38 150.86 -67.54
N PHE A 67 -12.47 151.79 -67.25
CA PHE A 67 -11.37 151.61 -66.28
C PHE A 67 -11.86 151.18 -64.89
N LYS A 68 -12.96 151.77 -64.41
CA LYS A 68 -13.55 151.43 -63.11
C LYS A 68 -13.98 149.95 -63.05
N GLY A 69 -14.50 149.41 -64.15
CA GLY A 69 -14.89 148.01 -64.26
C GLY A 69 -13.68 147.07 -64.25
N LEU A 70 -12.64 147.40 -65.02
CA LEU A 70 -11.40 146.64 -65.06
C LEU A 70 -10.69 146.62 -63.70
N LEU A 71 -10.58 147.79 -63.04
CA LEU A 71 -9.99 147.90 -61.70
C LEU A 71 -10.74 147.02 -60.69
N LYS A 72 -12.08 147.03 -60.74
CA LYS A 72 -12.91 146.18 -59.88
C LYS A 72 -12.69 144.70 -60.16
N ALA A 73 -12.55 144.30 -61.43
CA ALA A 73 -12.25 142.90 -61.78
C ALA A 73 -10.90 142.43 -61.23
N TYR A 74 -9.86 143.28 -61.31
CA TYR A 74 -8.55 142.99 -60.70
C TYR A 74 -8.62 142.88 -59.18
N GLN A 75 -9.36 143.77 -58.52
CA GLN A 75 -9.59 143.71 -57.07
C GLN A 75 -10.27 142.40 -56.68
N THR A 76 -11.35 142.02 -57.38
CA THR A 76 -12.06 140.75 -57.13
C THR A 76 -11.14 139.54 -57.26
N GLU A 77 -10.25 139.50 -58.26
CA GLU A 77 -9.32 138.36 -58.41
C GLU A 77 -8.26 138.34 -57.31
N ILE A 78 -7.77 139.49 -56.84
CA ILE A 78 -6.85 139.56 -55.70
C ILE A 78 -7.52 139.05 -54.42
N ASP A 79 -8.78 139.42 -54.20
CA ASP A 79 -9.58 138.92 -53.06
C ASP A 79 -9.81 137.40 -53.17
N ASN A 80 -10.15 136.91 -54.36
CA ASN A 80 -10.33 135.48 -54.63
C ASN A 80 -9.02 134.69 -54.44
N LEU A 81 -7.88 135.24 -54.88
CA LEU A 81 -6.57 134.64 -54.66
C LEU A 81 -6.28 134.48 -53.16
N THR A 82 -6.56 135.53 -52.38
CA THR A 82 -6.39 135.51 -50.92
C THR A 82 -7.31 134.48 -50.27
N LYS A 83 -8.58 134.42 -50.70
CA LYS A 83 -9.56 133.44 -50.20
C LYS A 83 -9.09 132.00 -50.46
N ARG A 84 -8.61 131.72 -51.68
CA ARG A 84 -8.11 130.40 -52.07
C ARG A 84 -6.86 129.98 -51.29
N SER A 85 -5.93 130.92 -51.06
CA SER A 85 -4.74 130.67 -50.23
C SER A 85 -5.15 130.25 -48.82
N LYS A 86 -6.08 131.01 -48.22
CA LYS A 86 -6.62 130.70 -46.88
C LYS A 86 -7.31 129.34 -46.81
N THR A 87 -8.09 128.96 -47.82
CA THR A 87 -8.73 127.63 -47.86
C THR A 87 -7.68 126.52 -47.81
N SER A 88 -6.66 126.60 -48.67
CA SER A 88 -5.58 125.58 -48.72
C SER A 88 -4.73 125.55 -47.45
N GLU A 89 -4.39 126.71 -46.89
CA GLU A 89 -3.62 126.83 -45.64
C GLU A 89 -4.40 126.26 -44.46
N ASN A 90 -5.70 126.58 -44.34
CA ASN A 90 -6.56 126.04 -43.29
C ASN A 90 -6.73 124.52 -43.41
N ALA A 91 -6.94 124.00 -44.62
CA ALA A 91 -7.03 122.56 -44.86
C ALA A 91 -5.75 121.84 -44.39
N PHE A 92 -4.58 122.35 -44.77
CA PHE A 92 -3.30 121.79 -44.34
C PHE A 92 -3.09 121.86 -42.83
N LEU A 93 -3.34 123.01 -42.20
CA LEU A 93 -3.13 123.19 -40.77
C LEU A 93 -4.07 122.32 -39.92
N ASN A 94 -5.30 122.10 -40.38
CA ASN A 94 -6.23 121.19 -39.72
C ASN A 94 -5.69 119.76 -39.67
N VAL A 95 -5.14 119.26 -40.79
CA VAL A 95 -4.52 117.93 -40.85
C VAL A 95 -3.27 117.86 -39.98
N TYR A 96 -2.39 118.85 -40.09
CA TYR A 96 -1.16 118.88 -39.30
C TYR A 96 -1.45 118.85 -37.80
N LYS A 97 -2.45 119.60 -37.33
CA LYS A 97 -2.86 119.61 -35.92
C LYS A 97 -3.27 118.22 -35.42
N VAL A 98 -4.03 117.49 -36.23
CA VAL A 98 -4.52 116.14 -35.89
C VAL A 98 -3.37 115.13 -35.83
N PHE A 99 -2.43 115.18 -36.79
CA PHE A 99 -1.30 114.24 -36.82
C PHE A 99 -0.14 114.61 -35.90
N ALA A 100 0.03 115.89 -35.55
CA ALA A 100 1.11 116.33 -34.66
C ALA A 100 0.98 115.76 -33.24
N GLU A 101 -0.26 115.53 -32.79
CA GLU A 101 -0.57 114.95 -31.48
C GLU A 101 -0.78 113.42 -31.54
N ALA A 102 -0.83 112.85 -32.75
CA ALA A 102 -1.07 111.43 -32.96
C ALA A 102 0.19 110.60 -32.64
N PRO A 103 0.11 109.57 -31.80
CA PRO A 103 1.21 108.64 -31.58
C PRO A 103 1.44 107.75 -32.80
N ASP A 104 2.68 107.35 -33.06
CA ASP A 104 3.03 106.42 -34.15
C ASP A 104 2.21 105.12 -34.06
N PRO A 105 1.44 104.72 -35.09
CA PRO A 105 0.62 103.52 -35.06
C PRO A 105 1.43 102.23 -35.27
N TYR A 106 2.67 102.28 -35.77
CA TYR A 106 3.43 101.08 -36.11
C TYR A 106 3.71 100.18 -34.89
N PRO A 107 4.21 100.71 -33.75
CA PRO A 107 4.43 99.88 -32.55
C PRO A 107 3.12 99.29 -31.97
N LEU A 108 1.98 99.95 -32.17
CA LEU A 108 0.67 99.44 -31.76
C LEU A 108 0.26 98.22 -32.57
N LEU A 109 0.47 98.26 -33.89
CA LEU A 109 0.16 97.16 -34.79
C LEU A 109 1.10 95.98 -34.58
N GLU A 110 2.40 96.23 -34.37
CA GLU A 110 3.38 95.20 -34.05
C GLU A 110 3.00 94.45 -32.76
N ALA A 111 2.71 95.19 -31.69
CA ALA A 111 2.26 94.58 -30.43
C ALA A 111 0.94 93.81 -30.57
N ALA A 112 0.01 94.27 -31.41
CA ALA A 112 -1.24 93.56 -31.68
C ALA A 112 -1.01 92.24 -32.43
N VAL A 113 -0.08 92.21 -33.39
CA VAL A 113 0.32 90.98 -34.09
C VAL A 113 0.99 90.01 -33.12
N ASP A 114 1.94 90.46 -32.32
CA ASP A 114 2.61 89.65 -31.31
C ASP A 114 1.62 89.06 -30.30
N GLN A 115 0.65 89.86 -29.86
CA GLN A 115 -0.39 89.39 -28.95
C GLN A 115 -1.32 88.36 -29.61
N ALA A 116 -1.65 88.53 -30.89
CA ALA A 116 -2.45 87.57 -31.64
C ALA A 116 -1.73 86.22 -31.77
N ILE A 117 -0.42 86.23 -32.02
CA ILE A 117 0.42 85.02 -32.06
C ILE A 117 0.40 84.33 -30.68
N LYS A 118 0.66 85.08 -29.60
CA LYS A 118 0.64 84.53 -28.23
C LYS A 118 -0.72 83.95 -27.84
N VAL A 119 -1.82 84.55 -28.28
CA VAL A 119 -3.17 84.02 -28.04
C VAL A 119 -3.37 82.70 -28.79
N ALA A 120 -2.91 82.60 -30.04
CA ALA A 120 -2.99 81.35 -30.79
C ALA A 120 -2.16 80.23 -30.13
N GLU A 121 -0.93 80.53 -29.72
CA GLU A 121 -0.06 79.59 -28.99
C GLU A 121 -0.70 79.17 -27.65
N ALA A 122 -1.30 80.10 -26.91
CA ALA A 122 -1.98 79.80 -25.66
C ALA A 122 -3.16 78.83 -25.84
N ILE A 123 -3.94 78.99 -26.93
CA ILE A 123 -5.06 78.08 -27.26
C ILE A 123 -4.52 76.68 -27.58
N GLU A 124 -3.43 76.58 -28.34
CA GLU A 124 -2.81 75.29 -28.66
C GLU A 124 -2.30 74.59 -27.39
N HIS A 125 -1.60 75.32 -26.52
CA HIS A 125 -1.13 74.81 -25.24
C HIS A 125 -2.26 74.39 -24.30
N GLU A 126 -3.38 75.12 -24.27
CA GLU A 126 -4.54 74.75 -23.47
C GLU A 126 -5.18 73.43 -23.96
N ALA A 127 -5.26 73.24 -25.28
CA ALA A 127 -5.74 72.00 -25.88
C ALA A 127 -4.81 70.81 -25.58
N GLU A 128 -3.50 71.00 -25.67
CA GLU A 128 -2.51 69.97 -25.33
C GLU A 128 -2.58 69.61 -23.84
N LEU A 129 -2.68 70.62 -22.97
CA LEU A 129 -2.78 70.42 -21.53
C LEU A 129 -4.04 69.65 -21.15
N GLN A 130 -5.17 69.92 -21.82
CA GLN A 130 -6.40 69.16 -21.64
C GLN A 130 -6.23 67.70 -22.07
N ARG A 131 -5.61 67.44 -23.23
CA ARG A 131 -5.33 66.08 -23.71
C ARG A 131 -4.45 65.30 -22.73
N VAL A 132 -3.38 65.92 -22.23
CA VAL A 132 -2.47 65.30 -21.25
C VAL A 132 -3.19 65.01 -19.93
N ARG A 133 -4.10 65.88 -19.49
CA ARG A 133 -4.93 65.64 -18.30
C ARG A 133 -5.84 64.42 -18.48
N GLU A 134 -6.49 64.31 -19.64
CA GLU A 134 -7.36 63.17 -19.97
C GLU A 134 -6.57 61.84 -19.99
N GLU A 135 -5.40 61.83 -20.64
CA GLU A 135 -4.51 60.67 -20.64
C GLU A 135 -4.05 60.29 -19.22
N ASN A 136 -3.73 61.28 -18.38
CA ASN A 136 -3.35 61.02 -16.99
C ASN A 136 -4.48 60.37 -16.18
N VAL A 137 -5.73 60.81 -16.39
CA VAL A 137 -6.90 60.21 -15.75
C VAL A 137 -7.09 58.77 -16.21
N GLU A 138 -6.95 58.49 -17.51
CA GLU A 138 -7.06 57.13 -18.05
C GLU A 138 -5.96 56.20 -17.52
N LEU A 139 -4.71 56.67 -17.48
CA LEU A 139 -3.59 55.93 -16.93
C LEU A 139 -3.79 55.61 -15.45
N ARG A 140 -4.27 56.58 -14.65
CA ARG A 140 -4.62 56.35 -13.23
C ARG A 140 -5.71 55.28 -13.09
N LYS A 141 -6.73 55.29 -13.95
CA LYS A 141 -7.77 54.25 -13.97
C LYS A 141 -7.18 52.87 -14.26
N ARG A 142 -6.32 52.75 -15.29
CA ARG A 142 -5.64 51.49 -15.64
C ARG A 142 -4.77 50.98 -14.50
N ILE A 143 -4.06 51.86 -13.79
CA ILE A 143 -3.26 51.49 -12.60
C ILE A 143 -4.17 50.91 -11.52
N ASN A 144 -5.29 51.57 -11.21
CA ASN A 144 -6.24 51.07 -10.21
C ASN A 144 -6.80 49.69 -10.61
N ASP A 145 -7.17 49.49 -11.87
CA ASP A 145 -7.64 48.21 -12.38
C ASP A 145 -6.56 47.11 -12.26
N LEU A 146 -5.31 47.43 -12.59
CA LEU A 146 -4.18 46.51 -12.40
C LEU A 146 -3.96 46.15 -10.93
N THR A 147 -4.01 47.12 -10.02
CA THR A 147 -3.86 46.82 -8.57
C THR A 147 -4.99 45.92 -8.05
N SER A 148 -6.21 46.11 -8.55
CA SER A 148 -7.35 45.22 -8.26
C SER A 148 -7.09 43.80 -8.75
N LEU A 149 -6.64 43.65 -10.00
CA LEU A 149 -6.28 42.36 -10.60
C LEU A 149 -5.14 41.67 -9.85
N GLU A 150 -4.10 42.40 -9.44
CA GLU A 150 -3.01 41.87 -8.61
C GLU A 150 -3.52 41.36 -7.27
N SER A 151 -4.44 42.08 -6.62
CA SER A 151 -5.05 41.64 -5.37
C SER A 151 -5.86 40.36 -5.54
N ALA A 152 -6.59 40.23 -6.66
CA ALA A 152 -7.35 39.03 -6.99
C ALA A 152 -6.43 37.84 -7.30
N LYS A 153 -5.35 38.08 -8.06
CA LYS A 153 -4.31 37.08 -8.34
C LYS A 153 -3.69 36.54 -7.05
N ARG A 154 -3.28 37.41 -6.12
CA ARG A 154 -2.73 36.98 -4.82
C ARG A 154 -3.69 36.10 -4.03
N LYS A 155 -4.99 36.41 -4.04
CA LYS A 155 -6.01 35.56 -3.38
C LYS A 155 -6.11 34.19 -4.04
N LEU A 156 -6.05 34.12 -5.37
CA LEU A 156 -6.05 32.87 -6.12
C LEU A 156 -4.79 32.05 -5.85
N ASP A 157 -3.61 32.67 -5.84
CA ASP A 157 -2.34 32.00 -5.54
C ASP A 157 -2.36 31.37 -4.13
N VAL A 158 -2.85 32.11 -3.12
CA VAL A 158 -3.04 31.57 -1.76
C VAL A 158 -4.02 30.39 -1.77
N ARG A 159 -5.09 30.46 -2.57
CA ARG A 159 -6.08 29.38 -2.66
C ARG A 159 -5.49 28.13 -3.32
N ILE A 160 -4.64 28.28 -4.33
CA ILE A 160 -3.94 27.16 -4.99
C ILE A 160 -3.06 26.46 -3.97
N VAL A 161 -2.19 27.19 -3.25
CA VAL A 161 -1.30 26.60 -2.23
C VAL A 161 -2.09 25.88 -1.15
N GLN A 162 -3.22 26.44 -0.70
CA GLN A 162 -4.10 25.77 0.26
C GLN A 162 -4.72 24.48 -0.27
N LEU A 163 -5.10 24.44 -1.55
CA LEU A 163 -5.67 23.24 -2.18
C LEU A 163 -4.60 22.17 -2.39
N GLU A 164 -3.40 22.57 -2.79
CA GLU A 164 -2.24 21.68 -2.91
C GLU A 164 -1.88 21.06 -1.56
N GLN A 165 -1.78 21.86 -0.50
CA GLN A 165 -1.51 21.34 0.85
C GLN A 165 -2.59 20.36 1.31
N LYS A 166 -3.88 20.68 1.11
CA LYS A 166 -4.97 19.77 1.47
C LYS A 166 -4.91 18.46 0.68
N MET A 167 -4.51 18.51 -0.59
CA MET A 167 -4.34 17.32 -1.40
C MET A 167 -3.19 16.47 -0.90
N GLU A 168 -2.05 17.09 -0.56
CA GLU A 168 -0.90 16.44 0.04
C GLU A 168 -1.29 15.76 1.37
N ASP A 169 -1.98 16.46 2.26
CA ASP A 169 -2.45 15.93 3.54
C ASP A 169 -3.39 14.71 3.34
N MET A 170 -4.33 14.79 2.39
CA MET A 170 -5.21 13.66 2.05
C MET A 170 -4.45 12.47 1.47
N VAL A 171 -3.43 12.71 0.65
CA VAL A 171 -2.58 11.64 0.10
C VAL A 171 -1.79 10.98 1.22
N GLN A 172 -1.16 11.77 2.10
CA GLN A 172 -0.42 11.25 3.25
C GLN A 172 -1.31 10.43 4.19
N GLU A 173 -2.53 10.92 4.47
CA GLU A 173 -3.50 10.18 5.28
C GLU A 173 -3.87 8.83 4.65
N LYS A 174 -4.16 8.81 3.34
CA LYS A 174 -4.47 7.57 2.62
C LYS A 174 -3.29 6.61 2.56
N VAL A 175 -2.07 7.10 2.36
CA VAL A 175 -0.86 6.28 2.38
C VAL A 175 -0.69 5.65 3.76
N LEU A 176 -0.80 6.44 4.84
CA LEU A 176 -0.68 5.95 6.21
C LEU A 176 -1.77 4.92 6.56
N GLN A 177 -3.02 5.14 6.12
CA GLN A 177 -4.09 4.15 6.25
C GLN A 177 -3.73 2.83 5.55
N ARG A 178 -3.25 2.88 4.30
CA ARG A 178 -2.83 1.67 3.56
C ARG A 178 -1.62 0.98 4.17
N GLU A 179 -0.65 1.74 4.66
CA GLU A 179 0.50 1.16 5.37
C GLU A 179 0.07 0.43 6.65
N ASN A 180 -0.87 1.00 7.40
CA ASN A 180 -1.40 0.38 8.61
C ASN A 180 -2.21 -0.88 8.31
N GLU A 181 -3.07 -0.85 7.28
CA GLU A 181 -3.79 -2.04 6.79
C GLU A 181 -2.80 -3.14 6.38
N LEU A 182 -1.77 -2.78 5.60
CA LEU A 182 -0.77 -3.72 5.13
C LEU A 182 0.02 -4.33 6.29
N LYS A 183 0.48 -3.50 7.25
CA LYS A 183 1.13 -3.97 8.48
C LYS A 183 0.24 -4.94 9.25
N ALA A 184 -1.04 -4.61 9.46
CA ALA A 184 -1.98 -5.49 10.13
C ALA A 184 -2.14 -6.85 9.43
N THR A 185 -2.22 -6.86 8.09
CA THR A 185 -2.29 -8.13 7.33
C THR A 185 -1.01 -8.95 7.40
N TYR A 186 0.16 -8.29 7.44
CA TYR A 186 1.44 -8.98 7.61
C TYR A 186 1.58 -9.56 9.03
N ASP A 187 1.20 -8.80 10.06
CA ASP A 187 1.22 -9.25 11.45
C ASP A 187 0.28 -10.44 11.66
N GLU A 188 -0.91 -10.42 11.05
CA GLU A 188 -1.85 -11.55 11.08
C GLU A 188 -1.28 -12.78 10.36
N ARG A 189 -0.70 -12.60 9.17
CA ARG A 189 -0.03 -13.69 8.45
C ARG A 189 1.13 -14.26 9.25
N LEU A 190 1.94 -13.41 9.88
CA LEU A 190 3.06 -13.85 10.71
C LEU A 190 2.58 -14.68 11.89
N ARG A 191 1.56 -14.21 12.62
CA ARG A 191 0.92 -14.99 13.71
C ARG A 191 0.40 -16.34 13.23
N ASN A 192 -0.27 -16.39 12.07
CA ASN A 192 -0.76 -17.65 11.49
C ASN A 192 0.38 -18.61 11.13
N TYR A 193 1.51 -18.09 10.62
CA TYR A 193 2.70 -18.91 10.34
C TYR A 193 3.37 -19.40 11.63
N GLU A 194 3.48 -18.56 12.66
CA GLU A 194 4.00 -18.94 13.98
C GLU A 194 3.14 -20.04 14.63
N GLU A 195 1.81 -19.90 14.60
CA GLU A 195 0.89 -20.92 15.12
C GLU A 195 1.03 -22.24 14.35
N ARG A 196 1.10 -22.17 13.02
CA ARG A 196 1.31 -23.35 12.18
C ARG A 196 2.67 -24.00 12.44
N GLU A 197 3.72 -23.21 12.65
CA GLU A 197 5.04 -23.71 13.02
C GLU A 197 4.99 -24.44 14.36
N GLN A 198 4.34 -23.86 15.37
CA GLN A 198 4.15 -24.51 16.67
C GLN A 198 3.36 -25.81 16.55
N ASP A 199 2.29 -25.85 15.75
CA ASP A 199 1.52 -27.08 15.52
C ASP A 199 2.36 -28.17 14.84
N LEU A 200 3.16 -27.81 13.83
CA LEU A 200 4.08 -28.74 13.19
C LEU A 200 5.16 -29.23 14.16
N GLN A 201 5.70 -28.34 15.00
CA GLN A 201 6.65 -28.72 16.06
C GLN A 201 6.01 -29.71 17.04
N ARG A 202 4.78 -29.46 17.51
CA ARG A 202 4.02 -30.39 18.38
C ARG A 202 3.80 -31.74 17.70
N GLN A 203 3.43 -31.77 16.42
CA GLN A 203 3.27 -33.01 15.65
C GLN A 203 4.59 -33.79 15.51
N VAL A 204 5.70 -33.08 15.26
CA VAL A 204 7.04 -33.68 15.21
C VAL A 204 7.45 -34.24 16.57
N GLU A 205 7.17 -33.54 17.67
CA GLU A 205 7.42 -34.05 19.03
C GLU A 205 6.57 -35.27 19.35
N LEU A 206 5.27 -35.23 19.02
CA LEU A 206 4.36 -36.36 19.20
C LEU A 206 4.84 -37.60 18.44
N THR A 207 5.18 -37.45 17.15
CA THR A 207 5.69 -38.57 16.33
C THR A 207 7.05 -39.08 16.82
N ARG A 208 7.93 -38.19 17.30
CA ARG A 208 9.19 -38.59 17.97
C ARG A 208 8.95 -39.39 19.24
N ASN A 209 8.00 -38.98 20.07
CA ASN A 209 7.62 -39.69 21.29
C ASN A 209 7.02 -41.06 20.95
N GLN A 210 6.10 -41.13 20.00
CA GLN A 210 5.55 -42.40 19.51
C GLN A 210 6.63 -43.33 18.96
N LEU A 211 7.60 -42.81 18.20
CA LEU A 211 8.73 -43.59 17.70
C LEU A 211 9.61 -44.10 18.85
N ARG A 212 9.83 -43.27 19.88
CA ARG A 212 10.56 -43.66 21.10
C ARG A 212 9.83 -44.77 21.84
N ASP A 213 8.53 -44.64 22.06
CA ASP A 213 7.70 -45.65 22.73
C ASP A 213 7.68 -46.95 21.93
N LEU A 214 7.57 -46.88 20.60
CA LEU A 214 7.63 -48.05 19.73
C LEU A 214 9.00 -48.72 19.79
N ARG A 215 10.09 -47.95 19.82
CA ARG A 215 11.45 -48.47 20.00
C ARG A 215 11.62 -49.15 21.36
N MET A 216 11.18 -48.52 22.46
CA MET A 216 11.23 -49.13 23.80
C MET A 216 10.36 -50.39 23.89
N SER A 217 9.16 -50.37 23.29
CA SER A 217 8.27 -51.53 23.21
C SER A 217 8.91 -52.66 22.40
N HIS A 218 9.55 -52.33 21.28
CA HIS A 218 10.30 -53.29 20.46
C HIS A 218 11.48 -53.88 21.24
N GLU A 219 12.29 -53.06 21.90
CA GLU A 219 13.40 -53.50 22.76
C GLU A 219 12.90 -54.41 23.90
N SER A 220 11.81 -54.03 24.58
CA SER A 220 11.17 -54.85 25.61
C SER A 220 10.64 -56.17 25.06
N ASN A 221 9.97 -56.17 23.90
CA ASN A 221 9.47 -57.39 23.27
C ASN A 221 10.61 -58.29 22.78
N GLN A 222 11.68 -57.71 22.25
CA GLN A 222 12.89 -58.43 21.86
C GLN A 222 13.57 -59.05 23.09
N ALA A 223 13.66 -58.33 24.21
CA ALA A 223 14.17 -58.86 25.47
C ALA A 223 13.29 -60.02 26.00
N LYS A 224 11.97 -59.90 25.95
CA LYS A 224 11.04 -60.99 26.32
C LYS A 224 11.18 -62.22 25.41
N LEU A 225 11.36 -62.02 24.11
CA LEU A 225 11.60 -63.11 23.15
C LEU A 225 12.93 -63.81 23.44
N LEU A 226 14.00 -63.07 23.73
CA LEU A 226 15.28 -63.63 24.13
C LEU A 226 15.19 -64.40 25.46
N ASP A 227 14.51 -63.84 26.46
CA ASP A 227 14.24 -64.51 27.75
C ASP A 227 13.39 -65.77 27.56
N HIS A 228 12.38 -65.74 26.69
CA HIS A 228 11.58 -66.94 26.39
C HIS A 228 12.39 -67.99 25.64
N SER A 229 13.21 -67.58 24.66
CA SER A 229 14.15 -68.47 23.97
C SER A 229 15.13 -69.10 24.96
N GLN A 230 15.72 -68.30 25.88
CA GLN A 230 16.60 -68.81 26.92
C GLN A 230 15.89 -69.76 27.89
N ARG A 231 14.64 -69.48 28.28
CA ARG A 231 13.82 -70.40 29.08
C ARG A 231 13.51 -71.68 28.33
N GLN A 232 13.19 -71.61 27.03
CA GLN A 232 12.95 -72.78 26.21
C GLN A 232 14.22 -73.62 26.04
N ASP A 233 15.37 -72.98 25.87
CA ASP A 233 16.67 -73.65 25.83
C ASP A 233 16.99 -74.30 27.19
N GLN A 234 16.77 -73.59 28.30
CA GLN A 234 16.91 -74.15 29.66
C GLN A 234 15.95 -75.31 29.92
N GLU A 235 14.68 -75.20 29.51
CA GLU A 235 13.68 -76.27 29.63
C GLU A 235 14.06 -77.46 28.76
N SER A 236 14.59 -77.22 27.55
CA SER A 236 15.09 -78.27 26.66
C SER A 236 16.32 -78.96 27.26
N ILE A 237 17.26 -78.22 27.84
CA ILE A 237 18.42 -78.76 28.56
C ILE A 237 17.96 -79.56 29.79
N ALA A 238 17.01 -79.03 30.57
CA ALA A 238 16.46 -79.72 31.73
C ALA A 238 15.74 -81.02 31.33
N LYS A 239 14.92 -81.00 30.27
CA LYS A 239 14.28 -82.20 29.72
C LYS A 239 15.28 -83.21 29.16
N LEU A 240 16.36 -82.75 28.53
CA LEU A 240 17.45 -83.63 28.09
C LEU A 240 18.14 -84.28 29.30
N ALA A 241 18.41 -83.53 30.37
CA ALA A 241 18.98 -84.08 31.60
C ALA A 241 18.01 -85.06 32.31
N GLU A 242 16.72 -84.75 32.35
CA GLU A 242 15.69 -85.69 32.82
C GLU A 242 15.64 -86.95 31.94
N MET A 243 15.75 -86.81 30.63
CA MET A 243 15.78 -87.94 29.70
C MET A 243 17.03 -88.80 29.90
N ASP A 244 18.21 -88.20 30.11
CA ASP A 244 19.44 -88.92 30.45
C ASP A 244 19.32 -89.68 31.77
N MET A 245 18.66 -89.09 32.78
CA MET A 245 18.32 -89.78 34.02
C MET A 245 17.39 -90.98 33.79
N VAL A 246 16.34 -90.80 32.99
CA VAL A 246 15.40 -91.88 32.64
C VAL A 246 16.09 -92.96 31.81
N VAL A 247 16.99 -92.61 30.89
CA VAL A 247 17.81 -93.55 30.12
C VAL A 247 18.71 -94.34 31.06
N SER A 248 19.37 -93.69 32.03
CA SER A 248 20.19 -94.37 33.02
C SER A 248 19.37 -95.34 33.89
N ASP A 249 18.18 -94.93 34.33
CA ASP A 249 17.27 -95.80 35.08
C ASP A 249 16.73 -96.96 34.21
N LEU A 250 16.47 -96.70 32.92
CA LEU A 250 16.09 -97.72 31.94
C LEU A 250 17.23 -98.70 31.68
N GLU A 251 18.48 -98.25 31.56
CA GLU A 251 19.66 -99.12 31.45
C GLU A 251 19.82 -99.98 32.70
N ARG A 252 19.57 -99.42 33.89
CA ARG A 252 19.56 -100.15 35.16
C ARG A 252 18.44 -101.18 35.24
N ALA A 253 17.24 -100.82 34.78
CA ALA A 253 16.10 -101.73 34.72
C ALA A 253 16.31 -102.81 33.67
N SER A 254 16.85 -102.46 32.51
CA SER A 254 17.17 -103.38 31.42
C SER A 254 18.28 -104.34 31.81
N SER A 255 19.32 -103.89 32.53
CA SER A 255 20.34 -104.80 33.08
C SER A 255 19.74 -105.75 34.13
N ARG A 256 18.83 -105.27 34.98
CA ARG A 256 18.06 -106.13 35.91
C ARG A 256 17.19 -107.13 35.16
N VAL A 257 16.48 -106.70 34.11
CA VAL A 257 15.66 -107.58 33.26
C VAL A 257 16.54 -108.61 32.58
N ALA A 258 17.66 -108.24 31.97
CA ALA A 258 18.62 -109.18 31.38
C ALA A 258 19.15 -110.19 32.42
N THR A 259 19.37 -109.75 33.67
CA THR A 259 19.77 -110.65 34.76
C THR A 259 18.64 -111.62 35.15
N VAL A 260 17.39 -111.16 35.15
CA VAL A 260 16.19 -111.96 35.44
C VAL A 260 15.87 -112.90 34.27
N GLU A 261 16.00 -112.46 33.03
CA GLU A 261 15.84 -113.27 31.82
C GLU A 261 16.89 -114.38 31.77
N ARG A 262 18.15 -114.09 32.11
CA ARG A 262 19.19 -115.12 32.25
C ARG A 262 18.85 -116.14 33.35
N ARG A 263 18.22 -115.70 34.45
CA ARG A 263 17.67 -116.60 35.49
C ARG A 263 16.44 -117.37 35.00
N ASN A 264 15.60 -116.77 34.16
CA ASN A 264 14.42 -117.41 33.58
C ASN A 264 14.81 -118.44 32.50
N GLU A 265 15.87 -118.22 31.74
CA GLU A 265 16.46 -119.20 30.81
C GLU A 265 17.07 -120.37 31.57
N LEU A 266 17.76 -120.13 32.69
CA LEU A 266 18.24 -121.19 33.58
C LEU A 266 17.07 -122.00 34.19
N LEU A 267 15.99 -121.34 34.64
CA LEU A 267 14.78 -122.00 35.15
C LEU A 267 13.97 -122.71 34.04
N ARG A 268 13.99 -122.22 32.79
CA ARG A 268 13.38 -122.90 31.64
C ARG A 268 14.19 -124.11 31.19
N ALA A 269 15.52 -124.07 31.28
CA ALA A 269 16.37 -125.24 31.10
C ALA A 269 16.13 -126.29 32.21
N GLU A 270 15.84 -125.85 33.44
CA GLU A 270 15.47 -126.71 34.56
C GLU A 270 14.05 -127.33 34.39
N ILE A 271 13.10 -126.58 33.82
CA ILE A 271 11.74 -127.09 33.52
C ILE A 271 11.72 -128.04 32.31
N GLU A 272 12.54 -127.81 31.28
CA GLU A 272 12.64 -128.72 30.14
C GLU A 272 13.36 -130.03 30.53
N ALA A 273 14.31 -129.97 31.47
CA ALA A 273 14.93 -131.14 32.10
C ALA A 273 13.96 -131.94 33.00
N ILE A 274 12.96 -131.29 33.60
CA ILE A 274 11.91 -131.95 34.41
C ILE A 274 10.80 -132.58 33.53
N ARG A 275 10.68 -132.18 32.26
CA ARG A 275 9.62 -132.66 31.35
C ARG A 275 10.05 -133.83 30.45
N SER A 276 11.35 -134.12 30.34
CA SER A 276 11.88 -135.33 29.70
C SER A 276 12.48 -136.29 30.76
N GLY A 277 11.64 -137.12 31.38
CA GLY A 277 12.03 -137.92 32.55
C GLY A 277 13.05 -139.03 32.29
N ASN A 278 13.86 -139.38 33.31
CA ASN A 278 14.36 -140.74 33.58
C ASN A 278 15.18 -140.93 34.90
N GLU A 279 14.69 -140.57 36.10
CA GLU A 279 15.44 -140.88 37.36
C GLU A 279 14.61 -141.38 38.56
N THR A 280 13.35 -141.77 38.37
CA THR A 280 12.52 -142.39 39.42
C THR A 280 12.18 -143.86 39.17
N SER A 281 12.52 -144.39 37.99
CA SER A 281 12.26 -145.79 37.61
C SER A 281 13.30 -146.79 38.17
N ASP A 282 14.56 -146.38 38.33
CA ASP A 282 15.62 -147.27 38.84
C ASP A 282 15.68 -147.32 40.38
N ARG A 283 15.14 -146.32 41.07
CA ARG A 283 15.05 -146.31 42.55
C ARG A 283 13.87 -147.14 43.07
N VAL A 284 12.78 -147.25 42.30
CA VAL A 284 11.61 -148.08 42.64
C VAL A 284 11.92 -149.56 42.39
N ARG A 285 12.58 -149.94 41.27
CA ARG A 285 13.04 -151.33 41.04
C ARG A 285 14.04 -151.85 42.08
N SER A 286 14.92 -150.99 42.57
CA SER A 286 15.88 -151.33 43.64
C SER A 286 15.22 -151.51 45.01
N LEU A 287 14.11 -150.82 45.28
CA LEU A 287 13.34 -150.94 46.51
C LEU A 287 12.33 -152.10 46.44
N GLU A 288 11.77 -152.41 45.26
CA GLU A 288 10.92 -153.60 45.03
C GLU A 288 11.72 -154.91 45.12
N SER A 289 12.98 -154.94 44.67
CA SER A 289 13.86 -156.12 44.85
C SER A 289 14.23 -156.37 46.32
N GLN A 290 14.32 -155.32 47.15
CA GLN A 290 14.57 -155.45 48.59
C GLN A 290 13.32 -155.87 49.37
N VAL A 291 12.12 -155.51 48.88
CA VAL A 291 10.84 -155.95 49.45
C VAL A 291 10.59 -157.42 49.13
N LEU A 292 10.85 -157.89 47.90
CA LEU A 292 10.72 -159.30 47.52
C LEU A 292 11.69 -160.23 48.28
N GLU A 293 12.90 -159.76 48.58
CA GLU A 293 13.90 -160.53 49.34
C GLU A 293 13.54 -160.60 50.84
N LEU A 294 12.94 -159.55 51.40
CA LEU A 294 12.39 -159.56 52.77
C LEU A 294 11.09 -160.37 52.88
N GLU A 295 10.23 -160.36 51.86
CA GLU A 295 8.99 -161.15 51.83
C GLU A 295 9.27 -162.65 51.71
N ALA A 296 10.28 -163.07 50.95
CA ALA A 296 10.72 -164.47 50.86
C ALA A 296 11.30 -165.00 52.19
N GLU A 297 12.02 -164.16 52.95
CA GLU A 297 12.55 -164.54 54.27
C GLU A 297 11.43 -164.63 55.34
N VAL A 298 10.41 -163.77 55.23
CA VAL A 298 9.21 -163.80 56.09
C VAL A 298 8.32 -165.01 55.81
N GLU A 299 8.14 -165.41 54.54
CA GLU A 299 7.40 -166.65 54.22
C GLU A 299 8.14 -167.92 54.66
N ARG A 300 9.47 -167.94 54.58
CA ARG A 300 10.26 -169.07 55.08
C ARG A 300 10.16 -169.22 56.60
N LEU A 301 10.10 -168.10 57.32
CA LEU A 301 9.90 -168.07 58.78
C LEU A 301 8.45 -168.40 59.18
N SER A 302 7.45 -168.00 58.39
CA SER A 302 6.04 -168.31 58.65
C SER A 302 5.70 -169.77 58.37
N ALA A 303 6.26 -170.38 57.32
CA ALA A 303 6.14 -171.81 57.04
C ALA A 303 6.77 -172.69 58.15
N SER A 304 7.86 -172.22 58.77
CA SER A 304 8.47 -172.88 59.93
C SER A 304 7.59 -172.77 61.18
N LEU A 305 7.00 -171.59 61.44
CA LEU A 305 6.13 -171.35 62.59
C LEU A 305 4.81 -172.14 62.52
N GLU A 306 4.22 -172.27 61.33
CA GLU A 306 2.93 -172.97 61.20
C GLU A 306 3.09 -174.50 61.25
N SER A 307 4.22 -175.04 60.76
CA SER A 307 4.60 -176.44 60.98
C SER A 307 4.73 -176.77 62.48
N HIS A 308 5.26 -175.82 63.28
CA HIS A 308 5.33 -175.95 64.73
C HIS A 308 3.95 -175.84 65.43
N LYS A 309 2.99 -175.10 64.88
CA LYS A 309 1.61 -175.06 65.40
C LYS A 309 0.81 -176.32 65.11
N ILE A 310 1.01 -176.94 63.95
CA ILE A 310 0.36 -178.22 63.60
C ILE A 310 0.83 -179.31 64.57
N TYR A 311 2.12 -179.32 64.93
CA TYR A 311 2.66 -180.21 65.96
C TYR A 311 2.12 -179.94 67.37
N ALA A 312 1.83 -178.68 67.72
CA ALA A 312 1.31 -178.31 69.04
C ALA A 312 -0.20 -178.59 69.20
N SER A 313 -0.99 -178.47 68.13
CA SER A 313 -2.44 -178.70 68.18
C SER A 313 -2.82 -180.19 68.20
N GLU A 314 -2.09 -181.05 67.49
CA GLU A 314 -2.28 -182.51 67.56
C GLU A 314 -2.00 -183.07 68.97
N ALA A 315 -1.12 -182.44 69.74
CA ALA A 315 -0.92 -182.75 71.15
C ALA A 315 -2.10 -182.33 72.05
N GLN A 316 -2.80 -181.25 71.68
CA GLN A 316 -3.95 -180.72 72.45
C GLN A 316 -5.24 -181.50 72.17
N LEU A 317 -5.34 -182.13 71.00
CA LEU A 317 -6.43 -183.03 70.61
C LEU A 317 -6.45 -184.35 71.39
N LEU A 318 -5.33 -184.75 72.01
CA LEU A 318 -5.20 -185.98 72.80
C LEU A 318 -5.46 -185.80 74.30
N SER A 319 -5.24 -184.60 74.85
CA SER A 319 -5.44 -184.31 76.27
C SER A 319 -6.92 -184.04 76.62
N SER A 320 -7.66 -183.33 75.75
CA SER A 320 -9.05 -182.96 76.03
C SER A 320 -10.05 -184.12 75.86
N ARG A 321 -9.72 -185.16 75.07
CA ARG A 321 -10.51 -186.41 75.03
C ARG A 321 -10.35 -187.26 76.29
N LYS A 322 -9.27 -187.07 77.07
CA LYS A 322 -8.97 -187.81 78.31
C LYS A 322 -9.60 -187.14 79.54
N ILE A 323 -9.82 -185.83 79.45
CA ILE A 323 -10.50 -185.03 80.45
C ILE A 323 -12.00 -185.07 80.13
N GLU A 324 -12.73 -185.68 81.05
CA GLU A 324 -14.15 -185.39 81.28
C GLU A 324 -15.20 -186.15 80.46
N GLU A 325 -14.77 -187.24 79.81
CA GLU A 325 -15.34 -188.57 80.08
C GLU A 325 -15.56 -188.84 81.60
N LEU A 326 -14.75 -188.23 82.47
CA LEU A 326 -14.88 -188.19 83.93
C LEU A 326 -16.03 -187.29 84.48
N SER A 327 -16.55 -186.31 83.72
CA SER A 327 -17.66 -185.45 84.19
C SER A 327 -19.04 -186.08 83.95
N ARG A 328 -19.14 -187.10 83.09
CA ARG A 328 -20.37 -187.90 82.90
C ARG A 328 -20.59 -188.96 84.00
N GLU A 329 -19.61 -189.24 84.84
CA GLU A 329 -19.67 -190.32 85.85
C GLU A 329 -19.91 -189.86 87.31
N ILE A 330 -19.86 -188.56 87.63
CA ILE A 330 -19.83 -188.12 89.05
C ILE A 330 -21.19 -187.79 89.72
N SER A 331 -22.32 -187.48 89.07
CA SER A 331 -23.53 -187.17 89.90
C SER A 331 -24.93 -187.34 89.28
N LYS A 332 -25.15 -188.45 88.58
CA LYS A 332 -26.44 -189.17 88.71
C LYS A 332 -26.32 -190.13 89.90
N LYS A 333 -27.02 -189.81 91.01
CA LYS A 333 -27.25 -190.58 92.27
C LYS A 333 -26.26 -190.31 93.44
N VAL A 334 -26.63 -189.52 94.47
CA VAL A 334 -27.50 -189.85 95.67
C VAL A 334 -26.63 -190.23 96.89
N PRO A 335 -27.02 -190.04 98.18
CA PRO A 335 -28.39 -189.97 98.72
C PRO A 335 -28.78 -188.91 99.80
N HIS A 336 -30.08 -188.58 99.79
CA HIS A 336 -31.03 -188.17 100.85
C HIS A 336 -30.64 -187.37 102.11
N GLN A 337 -31.33 -186.22 102.27
CA GLN A 337 -32.08 -185.65 103.43
C GLN A 337 -32.28 -184.15 103.10
N SER A 338 -33.43 -183.49 103.08
CA SER A 338 -34.83 -183.72 103.48
C SER A 338 -35.76 -182.95 102.52
#